data_AF-A0A246JS20-F1
#
_entry.id   AF-A0A246JS20-F1
#
_cell.length_a   1.000
_cell.length_b   1.000
_cell.length_c   1.000
_cell.angle_alpha   90.00
_cell.angle_beta   90.00
_cell.angle_gamma   90.00
#
_symmetry.space_group_name_H-M   'P 1'
#
loop_
_entity.id
_entity.type
_entity.pdbx_description
1 polymer ?
#
loop_
_entity_poly.entity_id
_entity_poly.type
_entity_poly.pdbx_seq_one_letter_code
_entity_poly.pdbx_strand_id
1 'polypeptide(L)'
;MSEDPLHRASRWQSFYDEDGGLDDVLSGLRRAYFERAQTLGARDTDGLLKLSIADKIVGELDAHIRFIIDGGQVEKDRKAHVERVRKVGKLY
;
A
#
# COMPACT_ATOMS: atom_id res chain seq x y z
N MET A 1 20.92 -4.61 10.97
CA MET A 1 21.20 -4.11 9.60
C MET A 1 19.88 -3.63 9.02
N SER A 2 19.72 -2.35 8.68
CA SER A 2 18.47 -1.89 8.06
C SER A 2 18.40 -2.46 6.66
N GLU A 3 17.35 -3.22 6.38
CA GLU A 3 17.12 -3.82 5.08
C GLU A 3 17.05 -2.77 3.96
N ASP A 4 17.71 -3.04 2.83
CA ASP A 4 17.72 -2.16 1.65
C ASP A 4 16.27 -1.82 1.26
N PRO A 5 15.89 -0.53 1.22
CA PRO A 5 14.55 -0.09 0.85
C PRO A 5 14.03 -0.71 -0.45
N LEU A 6 14.91 -1.00 -1.41
CA LEU A 6 14.53 -1.66 -2.67
C LEU A 6 14.04 -3.09 -2.46
N HIS A 7 14.77 -3.86 -1.64
CA HIS A 7 14.42 -5.24 -1.36
C HIS A 7 13.12 -5.33 -0.57
N ARG A 8 12.93 -4.43 0.40
CA ARG A 8 11.67 -4.33 1.14
C ARG A 8 10.50 -3.98 0.21
N ALA A 9 10.62 -2.92 -0.58
CA ALA A 9 9.58 -2.50 -1.51
C ALA A 9 9.23 -3.60 -2.52
N SER A 10 10.23 -4.30 -3.07
CA SER A 10 10.00 -5.41 -4.01
C SER A 10 9.20 -6.55 -3.39
N ARG A 11 9.47 -6.93 -2.13
CA ARG A 11 8.69 -7.99 -1.47
C ARG A 11 7.26 -7.56 -1.18
N TRP A 12 7.07 -6.32 -0.73
CA TRP A 12 5.74 -5.78 -0.51
C TRP A 12 4.95 -5.69 -1.82
N GLN A 13 5.58 -5.25 -2.92
CA GLN A 13 4.95 -5.25 -4.24
C GLN A 13 4.54 -6.65 -4.68
N SER A 14 5.45 -7.64 -4.57
CA SER A 14 5.14 -9.02 -4.95
C SER A 14 3.97 -9.59 -4.17
N PHE A 15 3.91 -9.35 -2.85
CA PHE A 15 2.78 -9.81 -2.04
C PHE A 15 1.50 -8.99 -2.26
N TYR A 16 1.62 -7.73 -2.70
CA TYR A 16 0.47 -6.90 -3.02
C TYR A 16 -0.21 -7.36 -4.31
N ASP A 17 0.58 -7.69 -5.34
CA ASP A 17 0.09 -7.99 -6.69
C ASP A 17 -0.21 -9.49 -6.94
N GLU A 18 0.13 -10.38 -6.01
CA GLU A 18 -0.15 -11.81 -6.20
C GLU A 18 -1.66 -12.10 -6.14
N ASP A 19 -2.09 -13.17 -6.83
CA ASP A 19 -3.47 -13.65 -6.76
C ASP A 19 -3.79 -14.13 -5.34
N GLY A 20 -4.83 -13.58 -4.72
CA GLY A 20 -5.12 -13.74 -3.29
C GLY A 20 -4.22 -12.92 -2.36
N GLY A 21 -3.44 -11.99 -2.93
CA GLY A 21 -2.52 -11.10 -2.23
C GLY A 21 -3.21 -9.97 -1.47
N LEU A 22 -2.41 -8.97 -1.07
CA LEU A 22 -2.93 -7.88 -0.23
C LEU A 22 -4.03 -7.07 -0.91
N ASP A 23 -3.95 -6.80 -2.21
CA ASP A 23 -5.00 -6.05 -2.92
C ASP A 23 -6.35 -6.76 -2.84
N ASP A 24 -6.36 -8.08 -3.09
CA ASP A 24 -7.56 -8.91 -3.01
C ASP A 24 -8.11 -8.99 -1.59
N VAL A 25 -7.25 -9.18 -0.60
CA VAL A 25 -7.64 -9.25 0.82
C VAL A 25 -8.25 -7.92 1.28
N LEU A 26 -7.60 -6.79 0.98
CA LEU A 26 -8.08 -5.47 1.38
C LEU A 26 -9.41 -5.13 0.67
N SER A 27 -9.50 -5.40 -0.63
CA SER A 27 -10.72 -5.23 -1.41
C SER A 27 -11.86 -6.11 -0.87
N GLY A 28 -11.57 -7.36 -0.51
CA GLY A 28 -12.51 -8.26 0.13
C GLY A 28 -13.04 -7.76 1.47
N LEU A 29 -12.17 -7.20 2.32
CA LEU A 29 -12.57 -6.60 3.60
C LEU A 29 -13.51 -5.40 3.41
N ARG A 30 -13.17 -4.48 2.49
CA ARG A 30 -14.01 -3.32 2.19
C ARG A 30 -15.38 -3.73 1.68
N ARG A 31 -15.41 -4.71 0.77
CA ARG A 31 -16.67 -5.29 0.28
C ARG A 31 -17.48 -5.90 1.42
N ALA A 32 -16.86 -6.68 2.30
CA ALA A 32 -17.55 -7.29 3.43
C ALA A 32 -18.16 -6.24 4.38
N TYR A 33 -17.46 -5.13 4.64
CA TYR A 33 -18.01 -4.04 5.46
C TYR A 33 -19.18 -3.33 4.79
N PHE A 34 -19.09 -3.11 3.47
CA PHE A 34 -20.19 -2.52 2.70
C PHE A 34 -21.43 -3.43 2.70
N GLU A 35 -21.25 -4.73 2.42
CA GLU A 35 -22.33 -5.72 2.47
C GLU A 35 -22.93 -5.80 3.88
N ARG A 36 -22.09 -5.76 4.94
CA ARG A 36 -22.58 -5.72 6.32
C ARG A 36 -23.40 -4.47 6.60
N ALA A 37 -22.99 -3.30 6.10
CA ALA A 37 -23.72 -2.06 6.27
C ALA A 37 -25.12 -2.12 5.63
N GLN A 38 -25.28 -2.82 4.50
CA GLN A 38 -26.58 -3.03 3.87
C GLN A 38 -27.54 -3.87 4.72
N THR A 39 -27.00 -4.73 5.61
CA THR A 39 -27.83 -5.53 6.53
C THR A 39 -28.31 -4.74 7.75
N LEU A 40 -27.76 -3.54 7.98
CA LEU A 40 -28.16 -2.69 9.08
C LEU A 40 -29.35 -1.82 8.69
N GLY A 41 -30.26 -1.60 9.63
CA GLY A 41 -31.34 -0.62 9.43
C GLY A 41 -30.78 0.81 9.39
N ALA A 42 -31.39 1.70 8.62
CA ALA A 42 -30.94 3.10 8.50
C ALA A 42 -30.90 3.90 9.81
N ARG A 43 -31.55 3.40 10.87
CA ARG A 43 -31.53 3.98 12.22
C ARG A 43 -30.41 3.43 13.11
N ASP A 44 -29.69 2.41 12.68
CA ASP A 44 -28.52 1.87 13.37
C ASP A 44 -27.27 2.70 13.02
N THR A 45 -27.29 3.96 13.47
CA THR A 45 -26.23 4.93 13.16
C THR A 45 -24.90 4.54 13.80
N ASP A 46 -24.92 3.89 14.97
CA ASP A 46 -23.70 3.42 15.65
C ASP A 46 -23.05 2.25 14.89
N GLY A 47 -23.84 1.27 14.43
CA GLY A 47 -23.35 0.18 13.60
C GLY A 47 -22.78 0.68 12.27
N LEU A 48 -23.49 1.61 11.61
CA LEU A 48 -23.01 2.24 10.37
C LEU A 48 -21.72 3.05 10.58
N LEU A 49 -21.60 3.79 11.69
CA LEU A 49 -20.39 4.53 12.03
C LEU A 49 -19.20 3.59 12.23
N LYS A 50 -19.38 2.49 12.97
CA LYS A 50 -18.32 1.49 13.20
C LYS A 50 -17.81 0.89 11.90
N LEU A 51 -18.71 0.55 10.97
CA LEU A 51 -18.33 0.02 9.66
C LEU A 51 -17.62 1.06 8.79
N SER A 52 -18.05 2.33 8.84
CA SER A 52 -17.36 3.42 8.15
C SER A 52 -15.94 3.65 8.67
N ILE A 53 -15.74 3.58 9.99
CA ILE A 53 -14.40 3.66 10.60
C ILE A 53 -13.55 2.46 10.15
N ALA A 54 -14.12 1.25 10.13
CA ALA A 54 -13.41 0.06 9.69
C ALA A 54 -12.95 0.16 8.22
N ASP A 55 -13.82 0.62 7.30
CA ASP A 55 -13.43 0.87 5.89
C ASP A 55 -12.30 1.89 5.79
N LYS A 56 -12.36 2.97 6.56
CA LYS A 56 -11.31 3.99 6.60
C LYS A 56 -9.97 3.41 7.05
N ILE A 57 -9.94 2.59 8.10
CA ILE A 57 -8.71 1.94 8.59
C ILE A 57 -8.11 1.03 7.51
N VAL A 58 -8.95 0.29 6.76
CA VAL A 58 -8.46 -0.53 5.64
C VAL A 58 -7.85 0.34 4.55
N GLY A 59 -8.45 1.49 4.23
CA GLY A 59 -7.87 2.45 3.30
C GLY A 59 -6.53 3.04 3.78
N GLU A 60 -6.39 3.32 5.07
CA GLU A 60 -5.12 3.79 5.66
C GLU A 60 -4.03 2.70 5.61
N LEU A 61 -4.42 1.44 5.82
CA LEU A 61 -3.51 0.31 5.69
C LEU A 61 -3.01 0.15 4.25
N ASP A 62 -3.91 0.19 3.26
CA ASP A 62 -3.55 0.16 1.83
C ASP A 62 -2.58 1.30 1.48
N ALA A 63 -2.89 2.53 1.91
CA ALA A 63 -2.04 3.68 1.68
C ALA A 63 -0.64 3.51 2.30
N HIS A 64 -0.55 2.93 3.49
CA HIS A 64 0.74 2.67 4.14
C HIS A 64 1.57 1.61 3.40
N ILE A 65 0.93 0.56 2.90
CA ILE A 65 1.59 -0.48 2.09
C ILE A 65 2.13 0.14 0.80
N ARG A 66 1.30 0.92 0.08
CA ARG A 66 1.70 1.65 -1.12
C ARG A 66 2.85 2.62 -0.86
N PHE A 67 2.86 3.32 0.28
CA PHE A 67 3.98 4.18 0.67
C PHE A 67 5.31 3.39 0.81
N ILE A 68 5.28 2.18 1.36
CA ILE A 68 6.47 1.33 1.46
C ILE A 68 6.98 0.93 0.07
N ILE A 69 6.07 0.60 -0.83
CA ILE A 69 6.35 0.24 -2.22
C ILE A 69 6.96 1.44 -2.96
N ASP A 70 6.32 2.60 -2.91
CA ASP A 70 6.75 3.84 -3.56
C ASP A 70 8.13 4.30 -3.06
N GLY A 71 8.41 4.08 -1.77
CA GLY A 71 9.73 4.35 -1.18
C GLY A 71 10.87 3.58 -1.89
N GLY A 72 10.60 2.38 -2.42
CA GLY A 72 11.57 1.66 -3.25
C GLY A 72 11.81 2.33 -4.60
N GLN A 73 10.75 2.83 -5.25
CA GLN A 73 10.88 3.51 -6.53
C GLN A 73 11.72 4.80 -6.40
N VAL A 74 11.50 5.58 -5.35
CA VAL A 74 12.32 6.77 -5.04
C VAL A 74 13.80 6.41 -4.86
N GLU A 75 14.10 5.33 -4.13
CA GLU A 75 15.47 4.88 -3.92
C GLU A 75 16.12 4.37 -5.22
N LYS A 76 15.34 3.72 -6.09
CA LYS A 76 15.78 3.26 -7.41
C LYS A 76 16.18 4.44 -8.28
N ASP A 77 15.35 5.48 -8.32
CA ASP A 77 15.60 6.69 -9.08
C ASP A 77 16.80 7.47 -8.55
N ARG A 78 16.97 7.51 -7.22
CA ARG A 78 18.15 8.06 -6.56
C ARG A 78 19.44 7.34 -6.98
N LYS A 79 19.47 6.00 -6.91
CA LYS A 79 20.64 5.20 -7.34
C LYS A 79 20.93 5.42 -8.83
N ALA A 80 19.90 5.43 -9.68
CA ALA A 80 20.06 5.70 -11.11
C ALA A 80 20.61 7.10 -11.41
N HIS A 81 20.18 8.12 -10.67
CA HIS A 81 20.69 9.48 -10.79
C HIS A 81 22.18 9.57 -10.41
N VAL A 82 22.57 8.97 -9.26
CA VAL A 82 23.97 8.93 -8.81
C VAL A 82 24.87 8.27 -9.85
N GLU A 83 24.44 7.15 -10.46
CA GLU A 83 25.20 6.48 -11.51
C GLU A 83 25.35 7.33 -12.79
N ARG A 84 24.32 8.10 -13.17
CA ARG A 84 24.44 9.07 -14.29
C ARG A 84 25.46 10.16 -13.99
N VAL A 85 25.39 10.77 -12.80
CA VAL A 85 26.35 11.81 -12.37
C VAL A 85 27.78 11.25 -12.35
N ARG A 86 27.98 10.03 -11.84
CA ARG A 86 29.29 9.36 -11.81
C ARG A 86 29.86 9.09 -13.20
N LYS A 87 29.02 8.72 -14.17
CA LYS A 87 29.45 8.53 -15.56
C LYS A 87 29.87 9.84 -16.22
N VAL A 88 29.11 10.91 -16.01
CA VAL A 88 29.44 12.25 -16.54
C VAL A 88 30.72 12.80 -15.88
N GLY A 89 30.87 12.69 -14.56
CA GLY A 89 32.05 13.17 -13.85
C GLY A 89 33.34 12.37 -14.10
N LYS A 90 33.27 11.19 -14.75
CA LYS A 90 34.44 10.42 -15.21
C LYS A 90 34.88 10.78 -16.63
N LEU A 91 34.07 11.53 -17.37
CA LEU A 91 34.37 11.97 -18.73
C LEU A 91 35.11 13.33 -18.78
N TYR A 92 35.38 13.93 -17.61
CA TYR A 92 36.14 15.16 -17.44
C TYR A 92 37.39 14.91 -16.58
#